data_AF-I4ALC0-F1
#
_entry.id   AF-I4ALC0-F1
#
_cell.length_a   1.000
_cell.length_b   1.000
_cell.length_c   1.000
_cell.angle_alpha   90.00
_cell.angle_beta   90.00
_cell.angle_gamma   90.00
#
_symmetry.space_group_name_H-M   'P 1'
#
loop_
_entity.id
_entity.type
_entity.pdbx_description
1 polymer ?
#
loop_
_entity_poly.entity_id
_entity_poly.type
_entity_poly.pdbx_seq_one_letter_code
_entity_poly.pdbx_strand_id
1 'polypeptide(L)'
;MKKTDINIVRRIKAIENSTFTEDDIKLLLIEIRERLKKNRFLTEICHFVAHSERDKGICHKKIDVRYAKLKLIEENTKAKLTQDFIRENKDKPERFFTDTMLDFIKTEKIEKSLFELIILGGIDDLENEMYSKYYKTNKKRVKSLILNSYELVKENYLIKESIDRKEFLYIDDLLKFIRGTVTGKPAFYSHDIKNDFIRAVKKLSVDLKHPLNIKEFNKNIDDVILTIITLLQDAQFKLFDGEIGRSFMVLHPNDNGSEIYLMGKTGKFSMPLIGTSLKAKRYISKGDFETETNNLSEIPWTNIYRKENGKIELIKNKA
;
A
#
# COMPACT_ATOMS: atom_id res chain seq x y z
N MET A 1 -20.68 31.79 -0.52
CA MET A 1 -20.08 30.43 -0.57
C MET A 1 -19.62 30.19 -2.00
N LYS A 2 -18.37 29.75 -2.25
CA LYS A 2 -17.86 29.58 -3.63
C LYS A 2 -18.62 28.43 -4.33
N LYS A 3 -18.67 28.40 -5.67
CA LYS A 3 -19.33 27.31 -6.43
C LYS A 3 -18.83 25.93 -6.00
N THR A 4 -17.52 25.79 -5.79
CA THR A 4 -16.88 24.56 -5.29
C THR A 4 -17.38 24.15 -3.89
N ASP A 5 -17.64 25.10 -2.99
CA ASP A 5 -18.15 24.80 -1.65
C ASP A 5 -19.58 24.23 -1.70
N ILE A 6 -20.45 24.83 -2.53
CA ILE A 6 -21.82 24.35 -2.76
C ILE A 6 -21.79 22.92 -3.29
N ASN A 7 -20.90 22.65 -4.22
CA ASN A 7 -20.68 21.35 -4.84
C ASN A 7 -20.21 20.28 -3.83
N ILE A 8 -19.25 20.62 -2.96
CA ILE A 8 -18.79 19.71 -1.89
C ILE A 8 -19.96 19.36 -0.97
N VAL A 9 -20.73 20.35 -0.52
CA VAL A 9 -21.90 20.12 0.35
C VAL A 9 -22.94 19.24 -0.35
N ARG A 10 -23.23 19.50 -1.64
CA ARG A 10 -24.16 18.68 -2.44
C ARG A 10 -23.74 17.21 -2.46
N ARG A 11 -22.45 16.94 -2.64
CA ARG A 11 -21.91 15.57 -2.69
C ARG A 11 -21.90 14.89 -1.32
N ILE A 12 -21.58 15.62 -0.26
CA ILE A 12 -21.71 15.11 1.12
C ILE A 12 -23.17 14.72 1.40
N LYS A 13 -24.13 15.56 1.01
CA LYS A 13 -25.57 15.25 1.14
C LYS A 13 -25.99 14.04 0.32
N ALA A 14 -25.45 13.86 -0.88
CA ALA A 14 -25.70 12.67 -1.69
C ALA A 14 -25.20 11.39 -0.99
N ILE A 15 -24.08 11.48 -0.26
CA ILE A 15 -23.58 10.38 0.58
C ILE A 15 -24.50 10.15 1.78
N GLU A 16 -24.92 11.20 2.49
CA GLU A 16 -25.87 11.08 3.60
C GLU A 16 -27.18 10.42 3.16
N ASN A 17 -27.66 10.73 1.96
CA ASN A 17 -28.94 10.25 1.44
C ASN A 17 -28.86 8.94 0.65
N SER A 18 -27.68 8.30 0.58
CA SER A 18 -27.47 7.09 -0.24
C SER A 18 -27.80 7.26 -1.73
N THR A 19 -27.67 8.47 -2.28
CA THR A 19 -28.00 8.80 -3.68
C THR A 19 -26.78 9.13 -4.54
N PHE A 20 -25.57 9.03 -3.98
CA PHE A 20 -24.34 9.35 -4.71
C PHE A 20 -24.05 8.35 -5.84
N THR A 21 -23.42 8.89 -6.89
CA THR A 21 -22.85 8.17 -8.03
C THR A 21 -21.32 8.05 -7.89
N GLU A 22 -20.69 7.24 -8.75
CA GLU A 22 -19.22 7.19 -8.84
C GLU A 22 -18.62 8.58 -9.12
N ASP A 23 -19.23 9.34 -10.03
CA ASP A 23 -18.82 10.72 -10.36
C ASP A 23 -18.93 11.66 -9.16
N ASP A 24 -19.93 11.50 -8.30
CA ASP A 24 -20.02 12.31 -7.08
C ASP A 24 -18.84 12.04 -6.16
N ILE A 25 -18.41 10.78 -5.99
CA ILE A 25 -17.22 10.46 -5.17
C ILE A 25 -15.94 10.96 -5.83
N LYS A 26 -15.77 10.70 -7.13
CA LYS A 26 -14.62 11.17 -7.91
C LYS A 26 -14.43 12.67 -7.79
N LEU A 27 -15.48 13.43 -8.07
CA LEU A 27 -15.46 14.89 -8.03
C LEU A 27 -15.31 15.42 -6.61
N LEU A 28 -15.88 14.75 -5.59
CA LEU A 28 -15.64 15.10 -4.19
C LEU A 28 -14.15 14.99 -3.84
N LEU A 29 -13.50 13.86 -4.19
CA LEU A 29 -12.08 13.64 -3.93
C LEU A 29 -11.20 14.70 -4.61
N ILE A 30 -11.51 15.08 -5.86
CA ILE A 30 -10.82 16.15 -6.58
C ILE A 30 -11.00 17.50 -5.88
N GLU A 31 -12.23 17.86 -5.48
CA GLU A 31 -12.55 19.16 -4.90
C GLU A 31 -11.99 19.34 -3.47
N ILE A 32 -11.91 18.26 -2.68
CA ILE A 32 -11.40 18.34 -1.30
C ILE A 32 -9.88 18.27 -1.23
N ARG A 33 -9.20 17.78 -2.28
CA ARG A 33 -7.76 17.51 -2.33
C ARG A 33 -6.90 18.63 -1.75
N GLU A 34 -7.09 19.86 -2.21
CA GLU A 34 -6.32 21.05 -1.79
C GLU A 34 -6.65 21.52 -0.37
N ARG A 35 -7.76 21.03 0.22
CA ARG A 35 -8.21 21.36 1.58
C ARG A 35 -7.73 20.35 2.62
N LEU A 36 -7.26 19.19 2.17
CA LEU A 36 -6.65 18.19 3.03
C LEU A 36 -5.24 18.65 3.42
N LYS A 37 -4.86 18.45 4.69
CA LYS A 37 -3.49 18.72 5.13
C LYS A 37 -2.52 17.76 4.40
N LYS A 38 -1.27 18.21 4.21
CA LYS A 38 -0.19 17.38 3.64
C LYS A 38 0.03 16.13 4.52
N ASN A 39 0.26 14.97 3.87
CA ASN A 39 0.61 13.67 4.46
C ASN A 39 -0.52 12.86 5.13
N ARG A 40 -1.59 12.55 4.39
CA ARG A 40 -2.55 11.51 4.76
C ARG A 40 -2.84 10.58 3.60
N PHE A 41 -3.28 9.37 3.91
CA PHE A 41 -3.60 8.38 2.89
C PHE A 41 -4.74 8.87 1.99
N LEU A 42 -5.77 9.50 2.57
CA LEU A 42 -6.84 10.10 1.76
C LEU A 42 -6.32 11.17 0.79
N THR A 43 -5.33 11.97 1.20
CA THR A 43 -4.72 12.98 0.31
C THR A 43 -4.08 12.31 -0.90
N GLU A 44 -3.42 11.17 -0.70
CA GLU A 44 -2.83 10.37 -1.77
C GLU A 44 -3.91 9.80 -2.70
N ILE A 45 -4.99 9.22 -2.16
CA ILE A 45 -6.14 8.76 -2.95
C ILE A 45 -6.71 9.91 -3.81
N CYS A 46 -6.92 11.08 -3.23
CA CYS A 46 -7.42 12.26 -3.96
C CYS A 46 -6.48 12.68 -5.09
N HIS A 47 -5.17 12.54 -4.87
CA HIS A 47 -4.18 12.83 -5.91
C HIS A 47 -4.16 11.78 -7.03
N PHE A 48 -4.28 10.49 -6.71
CA PHE A 48 -4.37 9.41 -7.70
C PHE A 48 -5.63 9.56 -8.56
N VAL A 49 -6.78 9.82 -7.94
CA VAL A 49 -8.04 10.01 -8.68
C VAL A 49 -7.97 11.23 -9.61
N ALA A 50 -7.19 12.25 -9.25
CA ALA A 50 -7.04 13.46 -10.06
C ALA A 50 -5.94 13.38 -11.13
N HIS A 51 -4.96 12.48 -10.98
CA HIS A 51 -3.81 12.32 -11.86
C HIS A 51 -3.49 10.83 -12.01
N SER A 52 -3.63 10.31 -13.23
CA SER A 52 -3.45 8.89 -13.54
C SER A 52 -2.01 8.40 -13.41
N GLU A 53 -1.03 9.30 -13.46
CA GLU A 53 0.40 8.98 -13.32
C GLU A 53 0.94 9.52 -12.00
N ARG A 54 1.47 8.63 -11.16
CA ARG A 54 2.05 8.99 -9.85
C ARG A 54 3.31 8.19 -9.55
N ASP A 55 4.26 8.91 -8.96
CA ASP A 55 5.59 8.46 -8.54
C ASP A 55 5.88 8.81 -7.07
N LYS A 56 4.86 9.22 -6.31
CA LYS A 56 5.00 9.73 -4.94
C LYS A 56 3.76 9.52 -4.08
N GLY A 57 3.99 9.25 -2.81
CA GLY A 57 2.95 9.06 -1.79
C GLY A 57 3.38 8.08 -0.72
N ILE A 58 2.55 7.85 0.29
CA ILE A 58 2.83 6.88 1.36
C ILE A 58 2.56 5.45 0.86
N CYS A 59 1.49 5.23 0.08
CA CYS A 59 1.19 3.96 -0.58
C CYS A 59 2.28 3.64 -1.59
N HIS A 60 2.58 4.61 -2.45
CA HIS A 60 3.67 4.48 -3.41
C HIS A 60 4.98 4.06 -2.72
N LYS A 61 5.43 4.76 -1.66
CA LYS A 61 6.64 4.39 -0.91
C LYS A 61 6.60 2.95 -0.37
N LYS A 62 5.48 2.50 0.19
CA LYS A 62 5.39 1.13 0.71
C LYS A 62 5.50 0.08 -0.40
N ILE A 63 4.81 0.30 -1.51
CA ILE A 63 4.88 -0.59 -2.69
C ILE A 63 6.32 -0.63 -3.20
N ASP A 64 6.92 0.56 -3.34
CA ASP A 64 8.25 0.74 -3.90
C ASP A 64 9.33 0.03 -3.07
N VAL A 65 9.28 0.17 -1.75
CA VAL A 65 10.15 -0.55 -0.80
C VAL A 65 10.03 -2.06 -0.98
N ARG A 66 8.80 -2.57 -1.01
CA ARG A 66 8.58 -4.02 -1.07
C ARG A 66 8.96 -4.59 -2.43
N TYR A 67 8.64 -3.87 -3.50
CA TYR A 67 9.06 -4.22 -4.85
C TYR A 67 10.59 -4.25 -4.97
N ALA A 68 11.28 -3.21 -4.49
CA ALA A 68 12.74 -3.13 -4.50
C ALA A 68 13.38 -4.32 -3.78
N LYS A 69 12.86 -4.69 -2.60
CA LYS A 69 13.32 -5.87 -1.86
C LYS A 69 13.13 -7.16 -2.67
N LEU A 70 11.93 -7.40 -3.21
CA LEU A 70 11.66 -8.62 -4.01
C LEU A 70 12.51 -8.69 -5.27
N LYS A 71 12.66 -7.56 -5.97
CA LYS A 71 13.47 -7.46 -7.18
C LYS A 71 14.93 -7.79 -6.88
N LEU A 72 15.53 -7.13 -5.88
CA LEU A 72 16.94 -7.34 -5.55
C LEU A 72 17.22 -8.73 -5.00
N ILE A 73 16.30 -9.30 -4.21
CA ILE A 73 16.38 -10.69 -3.78
C ILE A 73 16.39 -11.61 -5.01
N GLU A 74 15.46 -11.43 -5.95
CA GLU A 74 15.40 -12.25 -7.16
C GLU A 74 16.68 -12.12 -8.00
N GLU A 75 17.11 -10.90 -8.29
CA GLU A 75 18.30 -10.62 -9.09
C GLU A 75 19.54 -11.24 -8.46
N ASN A 76 19.71 -11.08 -7.15
CA ASN A 76 20.85 -11.63 -6.44
C ASN A 76 20.77 -13.16 -6.30
N THR A 77 19.59 -13.75 -6.13
CA THR A 77 19.39 -15.21 -6.20
C THR A 77 19.84 -15.74 -7.56
N LYS A 78 19.40 -15.13 -8.66
CA LYS A 78 19.81 -15.55 -10.01
C LYS A 78 21.32 -15.39 -10.23
N ALA A 79 21.91 -14.34 -9.70
CA ALA A 79 23.33 -14.05 -9.87
C ALA A 79 24.24 -14.96 -9.02
N LYS A 80 23.87 -15.25 -7.77
CA LYS A 80 24.74 -15.97 -6.82
C LYS A 80 24.36 -17.44 -6.62
N LEU A 81 23.07 -17.78 -6.60
CA LEU A 81 22.60 -19.15 -6.34
C LEU A 81 22.43 -19.94 -7.65
N THR A 82 23.51 -20.06 -8.41
CA THR A 82 23.54 -20.92 -9.59
C THR A 82 23.49 -22.40 -9.18
N GLN A 83 23.14 -23.29 -10.13
CA GLN A 83 23.12 -24.73 -9.84
C GLN A 83 24.48 -25.25 -9.38
N ASP A 84 25.58 -24.75 -9.97
CA ASP A 84 26.93 -25.10 -9.57
C ASP A 84 27.24 -24.63 -8.15
N PHE A 85 26.92 -23.38 -7.81
CA PHE A 85 27.09 -22.85 -6.45
C PHE A 85 26.33 -23.70 -5.41
N ILE A 86 25.09 -24.07 -5.70
CA ILE A 86 24.28 -24.91 -4.80
C ILE A 86 24.91 -26.29 -4.66
N ARG A 87 25.38 -26.91 -5.75
CA ARG A 87 26.02 -28.23 -5.73
C ARG A 87 27.31 -28.22 -4.91
N GLU A 88 28.12 -27.18 -5.06
CA GLU A 88 29.37 -26.98 -4.31
C GLU A 88 29.14 -26.71 -2.81
N ASN A 89 27.99 -26.14 -2.46
CA ASN A 89 27.65 -25.76 -1.09
C ASN A 89 26.52 -26.61 -0.48
N LYS A 90 26.22 -27.78 -1.05
CA LYS A 90 25.08 -28.64 -0.64
C LYS A 90 25.07 -29.03 0.84
N ASP A 91 26.25 -29.07 1.47
CA ASP A 91 26.43 -29.44 2.88
C ASP A 91 26.30 -28.25 3.83
N LYS A 92 26.08 -27.03 3.30
CA LYS A 92 25.86 -25.81 4.08
C LYS A 92 24.42 -25.75 4.59
N PRO A 93 24.18 -25.16 5.77
CA PRO A 93 22.83 -24.96 6.28
C PRO A 93 22.05 -23.92 5.46
N GLU A 94 20.72 -23.97 5.51
CA GLU A 94 19.83 -23.02 4.80
C GLU A 94 20.20 -21.55 5.03
N ARG A 95 20.57 -21.19 6.26
CA ARG A 95 20.99 -19.82 6.63
C ARG A 95 22.13 -19.30 5.73
N PHE A 96 23.07 -20.17 5.33
CA PHE A 96 24.17 -19.78 4.45
C PHE A 96 23.67 -19.28 3.08
N PHE A 97 22.67 -19.95 2.52
CA PHE A 97 22.05 -19.56 1.25
C PHE A 97 21.25 -18.26 1.40
N THR A 98 20.50 -18.12 2.50
CA THR A 98 19.77 -16.88 2.82
C THR A 98 20.73 -15.70 2.97
N ASP A 99 21.83 -15.85 3.71
CA ASP A 99 22.84 -14.80 3.85
C ASP A 99 23.45 -14.42 2.50
N THR A 100 23.74 -15.42 1.66
CA THR A 100 24.25 -15.21 0.29
C THR A 100 23.25 -14.43 -0.57
N MET A 101 21.96 -14.79 -0.50
CA MET A 101 20.87 -14.10 -1.21
C MET A 101 20.65 -12.67 -0.73
N LEU A 102 20.97 -12.35 0.52
CA LEU A 102 20.80 -11.01 1.07
C LEU A 102 22.06 -10.15 0.94
N ASP A 103 23.17 -10.68 0.43
CA ASP A 103 24.45 -9.98 0.31
C ASP A 103 24.56 -9.13 -0.99
N PHE A 104 23.45 -8.57 -1.46
CA PHE A 104 23.45 -7.60 -2.57
C PHE A 104 23.75 -6.16 -2.11
N ILE A 105 23.67 -5.90 -0.79
CA ILE A 105 24.09 -4.63 -0.17
C ILE A 105 25.22 -4.93 0.81
N LYS A 106 26.38 -4.31 0.57
CA LYS A 106 27.52 -4.33 1.48
C LYS A 106 27.27 -3.38 2.65
N THR A 107 27.22 -3.90 3.86
CA THR A 107 26.86 -3.13 5.06
C THR A 107 27.88 -2.02 5.36
N GLU A 108 29.14 -2.17 4.95
CA GLU A 108 30.18 -1.15 5.14
C GLU A 108 29.93 0.12 4.31
N LYS A 109 29.28 -0.03 3.15
CA LYS A 109 29.08 1.05 2.18
C LYS A 109 27.81 0.79 1.37
N ILE A 110 26.81 1.65 1.57
CA ILE A 110 25.50 1.55 0.94
C ILE A 110 25.26 2.82 0.12
N GLU A 111 24.88 2.68 -1.15
CA GLU A 111 24.46 3.82 -1.96
C GLU A 111 23.30 4.56 -1.29
N LYS A 112 23.32 5.90 -1.33
CA LYS A 112 22.31 6.75 -0.69
C LYS A 112 20.88 6.35 -1.06
N SER A 113 20.62 6.17 -2.36
CA SER A 113 19.30 5.81 -2.89
C SER A 113 18.79 4.48 -2.29
N LEU A 114 19.64 3.45 -2.27
CA LEU A 114 19.35 2.13 -1.70
C LEU A 114 19.18 2.18 -0.19
N PHE A 115 19.99 2.98 0.51
CA PHE A 115 19.87 3.16 1.95
C PHE A 115 18.52 3.79 2.32
N GLU A 116 18.14 4.88 1.64
CA GLU A 116 16.87 5.56 1.88
C GLU A 116 15.67 4.68 1.52
N LEU A 117 15.72 3.99 0.37
CA LEU A 117 14.64 3.13 -0.09
C LEU A 117 14.53 1.85 0.75
N ILE A 118 15.55 1.01 0.77
CA ILE A 118 15.44 -0.35 1.30
C ILE A 118 15.63 -0.39 2.82
N ILE A 119 16.58 0.40 3.34
CA ILE A 119 16.90 0.37 4.76
C ILE A 119 15.91 1.23 5.53
N LEU A 120 15.85 2.53 5.27
CA LEU A 120 14.95 3.43 6.00
C LEU A 120 13.48 3.16 5.65
N GLY A 121 13.16 3.00 4.37
CA GLY A 121 11.81 2.61 3.94
C GLY A 121 11.41 1.22 4.43
N GLY A 122 12.35 0.27 4.47
CA GLY A 122 12.12 -1.05 5.04
C GLY A 122 11.82 -1.01 6.54
N ILE A 123 12.48 -0.14 7.30
CA ILE A 123 12.18 0.06 8.73
C ILE A 123 10.77 0.60 8.93
N ASP A 124 10.36 1.55 8.08
CA ASP A 124 9.05 2.16 8.17
C ASP A 124 7.92 1.19 7.75
N ASP A 125 8.17 0.29 6.80
CA ASP A 125 7.20 -0.72 6.32
C ASP A 125 7.00 -1.90 7.29
N LEU A 126 8.03 -2.29 8.04
CA LEU A 126 7.94 -3.40 9.00
C LEU A 126 7.15 -3.02 10.26
N GLU A 127 6.48 -4.00 10.86
CA GLU A 127 5.72 -3.80 12.09
C GLU A 127 6.61 -3.77 13.32
N ASN A 128 6.19 -3.03 14.34
CA ASN A 128 6.98 -2.86 15.56
C ASN A 128 7.16 -4.20 16.32
N GLU A 129 6.15 -5.05 16.25
CA GLU A 129 6.09 -6.38 16.84
C GLU A 129 7.20 -7.29 16.33
N MET A 130 7.61 -7.13 15.06
CA MET A 130 8.70 -7.94 14.51
C MET A 130 10.03 -7.59 15.18
N TYR A 131 10.33 -6.30 15.35
CA TYR A 131 11.53 -5.86 16.06
C TYR A 131 11.52 -6.28 17.53
N SER A 132 10.35 -6.20 18.18
CA SER A 132 10.19 -6.67 19.56
C SER A 132 10.44 -8.18 19.67
N LYS A 133 9.94 -8.97 18.71
CA LYS A 133 10.08 -10.43 18.70
C LYS A 133 11.53 -10.87 18.53
N TYR A 134 12.19 -10.39 17.47
CA TYR A 134 13.49 -10.88 17.01
C TYR A 134 14.68 -10.16 17.66
N TYR A 135 14.55 -8.86 17.96
CA TYR A 135 15.66 -8.02 18.41
C TYR A 135 15.42 -7.39 19.79
N LYS A 136 14.30 -7.70 20.45
CA LYS A 136 13.92 -7.15 21.77
C LYS A 136 13.98 -5.61 21.82
N THR A 137 13.63 -4.97 20.71
CA THR A 137 13.70 -3.52 20.53
C THR A 137 12.46 -3.00 19.81
N ASN A 138 12.42 -1.72 19.45
CA ASN A 138 11.32 -1.12 18.70
C ASN A 138 11.82 -0.37 17.46
N LYS A 139 10.90 -0.10 16.53
CA LYS A 139 11.17 0.58 15.25
C LYS A 139 11.92 1.89 15.43
N LYS A 140 11.54 2.71 16.42
CA LYS A 140 12.16 4.02 16.67
C LYS A 140 13.63 3.87 17.07
N ARG A 141 13.93 2.91 17.97
CA ARG A 141 15.30 2.60 18.41
C ARG A 141 16.14 2.04 17.26
N VAL A 142 15.59 1.12 16.47
CA VAL A 142 16.24 0.59 15.27
C VAL A 142 16.61 1.70 14.29
N LYS A 143 15.65 2.58 13.96
CA LYS A 143 15.90 3.70 13.06
C LYS A 143 16.99 4.63 13.58
N SER A 144 16.94 4.96 14.87
CA SER A 144 17.96 5.81 15.50
C SER A 144 19.33 5.15 15.51
N LEU A 145 19.42 3.84 15.81
CA LEU A 145 20.66 3.09 15.78
C LEU A 145 21.28 3.16 14.38
N ILE A 146 20.53 2.75 13.36
CA ILE A 146 21.01 2.74 11.98
C ILE A 146 21.42 4.14 11.51
N LEU A 147 20.64 5.19 11.78
CA LEU A 147 21.04 6.55 11.41
C LEU A 147 22.30 7.04 12.15
N ASN A 148 22.51 6.60 13.39
CA ASN A 148 23.68 6.99 14.16
C ASN A 148 24.93 6.21 13.78
N SER A 149 24.79 5.00 13.22
CA SER A 149 25.92 4.15 12.82
C SER A 149 26.54 4.51 11.47
N TYR A 150 25.86 5.32 10.66
CA TYR A 150 26.33 5.69 9.33
C TYR A 150 26.60 7.19 9.18
N GLU A 151 27.50 7.53 8.27
CA GLU A 151 27.74 8.90 7.82
C GLU A 151 27.57 9.01 6.30
N LEU A 152 26.99 10.11 5.83
CA LEU A 152 26.82 10.37 4.41
C LEU A 152 28.11 10.98 3.84
N VAL A 153 28.81 10.25 2.98
CA VAL A 153 30.02 10.69 2.29
C VAL A 153 29.78 10.60 0.78
N LYS A 154 29.64 11.76 0.14
CA LYS A 154 29.18 11.88 -1.26
C LYS A 154 27.79 11.21 -1.41
N GLU A 155 27.65 10.26 -2.33
CA GLU A 155 26.40 9.52 -2.58
C GLU A 155 26.34 8.16 -1.87
N ASN A 156 27.10 7.98 -0.78
CA ASN A 156 27.12 6.71 -0.04
C ASN A 156 27.02 6.96 1.46
N TYR A 157 26.26 6.10 2.14
CA TYR A 157 26.33 5.91 3.58
C TYR A 157 27.45 4.93 3.91
N LEU A 158 28.44 5.39 4.67
CA LEU A 158 29.54 4.58 5.18
C LEU A 158 29.31 4.27 6.64
N ILE A 159 29.64 3.05 7.07
CA ILE A 159 29.67 2.74 8.50
C ILE A 159 30.75 3.60 9.18
N LYS A 160 30.43 4.20 10.33
CA LYS A 160 31.38 5.03 11.07
C LYS A 160 32.52 4.18 11.65
N GLU A 161 33.73 4.72 11.63
CA GLU A 161 34.92 4.08 12.20
C GLU A 161 34.80 3.81 13.71
N SER A 162 33.94 4.56 14.42
CA SER A 162 33.67 4.36 15.85
C SER A 162 32.89 3.09 16.18
N ILE A 163 32.33 2.41 15.18
CA ILE A 163 31.53 1.19 15.36
C ILE A 163 32.48 -0.01 15.50
N ASP A 164 32.42 -0.68 16.64
CA ASP A 164 33.25 -1.87 16.87
C ASP A 164 32.75 -3.09 16.09
N ARG A 165 33.55 -4.15 16.03
CA ARG A 165 33.21 -5.36 15.27
C ARG A 165 31.93 -6.04 15.75
N LYS A 166 31.65 -6.05 17.06
CA LYS A 166 30.46 -6.70 17.63
C LYS A 166 29.21 -5.91 17.28
N GLU A 167 29.28 -4.58 17.38
CA GLU A 167 28.22 -3.68 16.99
C GLU A 167 27.96 -3.75 15.48
N PHE A 168 29.03 -3.79 14.66
CA PHE A 168 28.92 -3.98 13.22
C PHE A 168 28.18 -5.27 12.85
N LEU A 169 28.53 -6.40 13.46
CA LEU A 169 27.86 -7.69 13.20
C LEU A 169 26.37 -7.65 13.57
N TYR A 170 26.01 -6.94 14.64
CA TYR A 170 24.62 -6.74 15.02
C TYR A 170 23.87 -5.87 13.99
N ILE A 171 24.49 -4.78 13.53
CA ILE A 171 23.94 -3.91 12.49
C ILE A 171 23.76 -4.67 11.17
N ASP A 172 24.75 -5.45 10.77
CA ASP A 172 24.70 -6.27 9.55
C ASP A 172 23.53 -7.26 9.58
N ASP A 173 23.39 -8.01 10.69
CA ASP A 173 22.28 -8.94 10.88
C ASP A 173 20.92 -8.22 10.85
N LEU A 174 20.81 -7.07 11.52
CA LEU A 174 19.62 -6.24 11.52
C LEU A 174 19.28 -5.72 10.12
N LEU A 175 20.27 -5.30 9.32
CA LEU A 175 20.07 -4.86 7.95
C LEU A 175 19.63 -6.01 7.04
N LYS A 176 20.21 -7.21 7.22
CA LYS A 176 19.76 -8.44 6.54
C LYS A 176 18.31 -8.75 6.85
N PHE A 177 17.91 -8.67 8.12
CA PHE A 177 16.51 -8.81 8.51
C PHE A 177 15.60 -7.78 7.85
N ILE A 178 15.99 -6.50 7.83
CA ILE A 178 15.20 -5.41 7.22
C ILE A 178 15.03 -5.64 5.71
N ARG A 179 16.10 -5.98 4.99
CA ARG A 179 16.07 -6.15 3.52
C ARG A 179 15.46 -7.49 3.09
N GLY A 180 15.63 -8.54 3.89
CA GLY A 180 15.08 -9.87 3.63
C GLY A 180 13.60 -10.03 4.00
N THR A 181 13.07 -9.18 4.89
CA THR A 181 11.67 -9.26 5.28
C THR A 181 10.78 -8.41 4.37
N VAL A 182 9.91 -9.08 3.62
CA VAL A 182 8.84 -8.47 2.82
C VAL A 182 7.50 -8.80 3.45
N THR A 183 6.72 -7.78 3.79
CA THR A 183 5.40 -7.98 4.40
C THR A 183 4.34 -8.34 3.36
N GLY A 184 3.57 -9.38 3.64
CA GLY A 184 2.36 -9.74 2.88
C GLY A 184 1.13 -8.94 3.27
N LYS A 185 1.23 -7.99 4.21
CA LYS A 185 0.10 -7.16 4.65
C LYS A 185 -0.20 -6.06 3.63
N PRO A 186 -1.47 -5.65 3.45
CA PRO A 186 -1.81 -4.48 2.65
C PRO A 186 -1.01 -3.22 3.02
N ALA A 187 -0.74 -2.36 2.04
CA ALA A 187 -0.16 -1.05 2.33
C ALA A 187 -1.08 -0.23 3.26
N PHE A 188 -2.40 -0.38 3.08
CA PHE A 188 -3.45 0.23 3.91
C PHE A 188 -4.65 -0.69 4.08
N TYR A 189 -5.45 -0.41 5.10
CA TYR A 189 -6.74 -1.05 5.29
C TYR A 189 -7.89 -0.06 5.09
N SER A 190 -9.08 -0.58 4.76
CA SER A 190 -10.29 0.23 4.57
C SER A 190 -10.65 1.10 5.78
N HIS A 191 -10.31 0.67 7.00
CA HIS A 191 -10.53 1.47 8.21
C HIS A 191 -9.65 2.73 8.26
N ASP A 192 -8.45 2.71 7.67
CA ASP A 192 -7.59 3.88 7.54
C ASP A 192 -8.26 4.94 6.65
N ILE A 193 -8.80 4.49 5.50
CA ILE A 193 -9.56 5.33 4.56
C ILE A 193 -10.77 5.93 5.27
N LYS A 194 -11.59 5.08 5.90
CA LYS A 194 -12.78 5.48 6.65
C LYS A 194 -12.48 6.57 7.67
N ASN A 195 -11.48 6.34 8.52
CA ASN A 195 -11.13 7.26 9.60
C ASN A 195 -10.66 8.61 9.07
N ASP A 196 -9.81 8.62 8.04
CA ASP A 196 -9.35 9.85 7.43
C ASP A 196 -10.44 10.59 6.65
N PHE A 197 -11.32 9.86 5.96
CA PHE A 197 -12.45 10.42 5.22
C PHE A 197 -13.48 11.08 6.15
N ILE A 198 -13.89 10.40 7.21
CA ILE A 198 -14.79 10.96 8.23
C ILE A 198 -14.18 12.21 8.86
N ARG A 199 -12.89 12.18 9.19
CA ARG A 199 -12.20 13.33 9.78
C ARG A 199 -12.16 14.51 8.81
N ALA A 200 -11.91 14.26 7.53
CA ALA A 200 -11.94 15.27 6.48
C ALA A 200 -13.34 15.89 6.33
N VAL A 201 -14.38 15.06 6.20
CA VAL A 201 -15.76 15.51 6.03
C VAL A 201 -16.28 16.28 7.24
N LYS A 202 -15.96 15.84 8.46
CA LYS A 202 -16.29 16.60 9.69
C LYS A 202 -15.69 18.00 9.66
N LYS A 203 -14.40 18.09 9.34
CA LYS A 203 -13.71 19.39 9.24
C LYS A 203 -14.35 20.27 8.17
N LEU A 204 -14.55 19.73 6.96
CA LEU A 204 -15.19 20.45 5.86
C LEU A 204 -16.60 20.93 6.22
N SER A 205 -17.36 20.12 6.95
CA SER A 205 -18.72 20.47 7.36
C SER A 205 -18.75 21.67 8.28
N VAL A 206 -17.80 21.77 9.23
CA VAL A 206 -17.61 22.96 10.07
C VAL A 206 -17.22 24.16 9.22
N ASP A 207 -16.19 24.01 8.37
CA ASP A 207 -15.66 25.09 7.53
C ASP A 207 -16.74 25.64 6.57
N LEU A 208 -17.63 24.78 6.07
CA LEU A 208 -18.68 25.10 5.10
C LEU A 208 -20.05 25.40 5.75
N LYS A 209 -20.14 25.38 7.08
CA LYS A 209 -21.40 25.57 7.83
C LYS A 209 -22.51 24.58 7.39
N HIS A 210 -22.13 23.34 7.04
CA HIS A 210 -23.05 22.25 6.73
C HIS A 210 -23.31 21.39 7.99
N PRO A 211 -24.57 21.21 8.43
CA PRO A 211 -24.87 20.30 9.54
C PRO A 211 -24.77 18.84 9.09
N LEU A 212 -23.57 18.25 9.25
CA LEU A 212 -23.28 16.87 8.86
C LEU A 212 -24.15 15.87 9.65
N ASN A 213 -24.93 15.06 8.92
CA ASN A 213 -25.57 13.88 9.49
C ASN A 213 -24.59 12.71 9.52
N ILE A 214 -23.73 12.69 10.54
CA ILE A 214 -22.66 11.69 10.67
C ILE A 214 -23.18 10.25 10.76
N LYS A 215 -24.40 10.05 11.28
CA LYS A 215 -25.00 8.72 11.43
C LYS A 215 -25.32 8.14 10.05
N GLU A 216 -26.02 8.90 9.20
CA GLU A 216 -26.36 8.45 7.84
C GLU A 216 -25.12 8.36 6.96
N PHE A 217 -24.20 9.33 7.06
CA PHE A 217 -22.91 9.26 6.38
C PHE A 217 -22.14 7.97 6.70
N ASN A 218 -22.10 7.57 7.97
CA ASN A 218 -21.42 6.34 8.40
C ASN A 218 -22.10 5.06 7.93
N LYS A 219 -23.42 5.06 7.67
CA LYS A 219 -24.10 3.90 7.08
C LYS A 219 -23.66 3.65 5.64
N ASN A 220 -23.29 4.71 4.93
CA ASN A 220 -22.91 4.66 3.51
C ASN A 220 -21.39 4.59 3.27
N ILE A 221 -20.57 4.53 4.32
CA ILE A 221 -19.11 4.65 4.17
C ILE A 221 -18.46 3.45 3.47
N ASP A 222 -19.03 2.26 3.65
CA ASP A 222 -18.54 1.03 3.00
C ASP A 222 -18.74 1.12 1.47
N ASP A 223 -19.90 1.65 1.05
CA ASP A 223 -20.21 1.94 -0.35
C ASP A 223 -19.27 3.00 -0.95
N VAL A 224 -18.92 4.03 -0.17
CA VAL A 224 -17.93 5.05 -0.57
C VAL A 224 -16.54 4.41 -0.72
N ILE A 225 -16.12 3.54 0.19
CA ILE A 225 -14.84 2.84 0.10
C ILE A 225 -14.81 1.94 -1.14
N LEU A 226 -15.88 1.20 -1.41
CA LEU A 226 -15.99 0.41 -2.63
C LEU A 226 -15.80 1.28 -3.88
N THR A 227 -16.46 2.43 -3.92
CA THR A 227 -16.34 3.40 -5.02
C THR A 227 -14.91 3.92 -5.16
N ILE A 228 -14.21 4.17 -4.06
CA ILE A 228 -12.80 4.57 -4.08
C ILE A 228 -11.94 3.46 -4.69
N ILE A 229 -12.22 2.20 -4.36
CA ILE A 229 -11.46 1.06 -4.89
C ILE A 229 -11.70 0.91 -6.40
N THR A 230 -12.94 1.07 -6.87
CA THR A 230 -13.22 1.03 -8.32
C THR A 230 -12.56 2.18 -9.05
N LEU A 231 -12.54 3.39 -8.48
CA LEU A 231 -11.80 4.53 -9.04
C LEU A 231 -10.27 4.31 -9.09
N LEU A 232 -9.74 3.41 -8.25
CA LEU A 232 -8.34 3.02 -8.23
C LEU A 232 -8.08 1.73 -9.01
N GLN A 233 -9.10 1.08 -9.59
CA GLN A 233 -8.91 -0.04 -10.50
C GLN A 233 -8.13 0.43 -11.74
N ASP A 234 -7.15 -0.36 -12.18
CA ASP A 234 -6.30 -0.07 -13.35
C ASP A 234 -5.49 1.24 -13.28
N ALA A 235 -5.42 1.88 -12.10
CA ALA A 235 -4.53 3.01 -11.89
C ALA A 235 -3.07 2.58 -12.06
N GLN A 236 -2.30 3.38 -12.78
CA GLN A 236 -0.88 3.13 -13.03
C GLN A 236 0.00 3.88 -12.03
N PHE A 237 1.14 3.28 -11.69
CA PHE A 237 2.14 3.91 -10.84
C PHE A 237 3.55 3.52 -11.31
N LYS A 238 4.48 4.47 -11.22
CA LYS A 238 5.88 4.27 -11.64
C LYS A 238 6.76 4.02 -10.42
N LEU A 239 7.54 2.95 -10.41
CA LEU A 239 8.42 2.56 -9.30
C LEU A 239 9.82 3.18 -9.41
N PHE A 240 10.67 2.97 -8.40
CA PHE A 240 11.98 3.61 -8.24
C PHE A 240 12.92 3.45 -9.44
N ASP A 241 12.81 2.33 -10.15
CA ASP A 241 13.60 1.96 -11.32
C ASP A 241 12.93 2.31 -12.65
N GLY A 242 11.75 2.93 -12.58
CA GLY A 242 10.94 3.32 -13.73
C GLY A 242 9.95 2.27 -14.23
N GLU A 243 9.90 1.09 -13.61
CA GLU A 243 8.90 0.08 -13.93
C GLU A 243 7.48 0.58 -13.65
N ILE A 244 6.55 0.23 -14.55
CA ILE A 244 5.15 0.65 -14.44
C ILE A 244 4.36 -0.50 -13.85
N GLY A 245 3.77 -0.26 -12.68
CA GLY A 245 2.77 -1.12 -12.07
C GLY A 245 1.35 -0.68 -12.40
N ARG A 246 0.40 -1.59 -12.25
CA ARG A 246 -1.04 -1.29 -12.27
C ARG A 246 -1.76 -1.88 -11.07
N SER A 247 -2.80 -1.21 -10.60
CA SER A 247 -3.70 -1.76 -9.59
C SER A 247 -4.83 -2.56 -10.19
N PHE A 248 -5.33 -3.54 -9.45
CA PHE A 248 -6.44 -4.41 -9.86
C PHE A 248 -7.12 -5.02 -8.64
N MET A 249 -8.43 -5.27 -8.74
CA MET A 249 -9.21 -5.87 -7.67
C MET A 249 -9.12 -7.39 -7.70
N VAL A 250 -9.19 -7.98 -6.51
CA VAL A 250 -9.24 -9.43 -6.30
C VAL A 250 -10.25 -9.80 -5.22
N LEU A 251 -10.68 -11.06 -5.21
CA LEU A 251 -11.44 -11.66 -4.11
C LEU A 251 -10.46 -12.39 -3.19
N HIS A 252 -10.18 -11.81 -2.02
CA HIS A 252 -9.35 -12.46 -1.01
C HIS A 252 -10.21 -13.42 -0.17
N PRO A 253 -9.85 -14.71 -0.06
CA PRO A 253 -10.59 -15.66 0.78
C PRO A 253 -10.44 -15.32 2.27
N ASN A 254 -11.51 -15.48 3.04
CA ASN A 254 -11.53 -15.31 4.49
C ASN A 254 -12.58 -16.29 5.05
N ASP A 255 -12.47 -16.68 6.33
CA ASP A 255 -13.34 -17.66 7.00
C ASP A 255 -14.83 -17.32 6.87
N ASN A 256 -15.16 -16.03 6.79
CA ASN A 256 -16.52 -15.50 6.66
C ASN A 256 -16.93 -15.17 5.20
N GLY A 257 -16.24 -15.75 4.23
CA GLY A 257 -16.40 -15.52 2.81
C GLY A 257 -15.51 -14.41 2.25
N SER A 258 -15.44 -14.33 0.91
CA SER A 258 -14.48 -13.51 0.19
C SER A 258 -14.67 -12.00 0.38
N GLU A 259 -13.54 -11.32 0.53
CA GLU A 259 -13.42 -9.86 0.68
C GLU A 259 -12.85 -9.22 -0.57
N ILE A 260 -13.23 -7.98 -0.84
CA ILE A 260 -12.71 -7.21 -1.99
C ILE A 260 -11.37 -6.58 -1.59
N TYR A 261 -10.32 -6.85 -2.33
CA TYR A 261 -8.98 -6.27 -2.10
C TYR A 261 -8.53 -5.53 -3.36
N LEU A 262 -7.75 -4.47 -3.18
CA LEU A 262 -6.98 -3.85 -4.27
C LEU A 262 -5.53 -4.34 -4.19
N MET A 263 -5.07 -4.96 -5.25
CA MET A 263 -3.70 -5.42 -5.46
C MET A 263 -2.98 -4.51 -6.44
N GLY A 264 -1.66 -4.54 -6.44
CA GLY A 264 -0.79 -3.87 -7.40
C GLY A 264 0.10 -4.92 -8.06
N LYS A 265 0.21 -4.91 -9.38
CA LYS A 265 1.04 -5.82 -10.17
C LYS A 265 2.15 -5.02 -10.85
N THR A 266 3.39 -5.47 -10.68
CA THR A 266 4.55 -4.93 -11.40
C THR A 266 5.45 -6.07 -11.83
N GLY A 267 5.65 -6.22 -13.14
CA GLY A 267 6.30 -7.40 -13.71
C GLY A 267 5.60 -8.69 -13.24
N LYS A 268 6.35 -9.55 -12.56
CA LYS A 268 5.84 -10.80 -11.98
C LYS A 268 5.37 -10.69 -10.53
N PHE A 269 5.60 -9.56 -9.88
CA PHE A 269 5.26 -9.37 -8.47
C PHE A 269 3.83 -8.83 -8.34
N SER A 270 3.11 -9.32 -7.34
CA SER A 270 1.79 -8.81 -6.95
C SER A 270 1.77 -8.52 -5.46
N MET A 271 1.22 -7.37 -5.08
CA MET A 271 1.27 -6.87 -3.70
C MET A 271 -0.07 -6.29 -3.28
N PRO A 272 -0.53 -6.54 -2.04
CA PRO A 272 -1.77 -5.94 -1.56
C PRO A 272 -1.57 -4.45 -1.29
N LEU A 273 -2.40 -3.62 -1.93
CA LEU A 273 -2.42 -2.16 -1.75
C LEU A 273 -3.42 -1.79 -0.68
N ILE A 274 -4.68 -2.21 -0.84
CA ILE A 274 -5.78 -1.88 0.06
C ILE A 274 -6.50 -3.18 0.43
N GLY A 275 -6.41 -3.57 1.70
CA GLY A 275 -7.23 -4.64 2.26
C GLY A 275 -8.54 -4.09 2.78
N THR A 276 -9.63 -4.83 2.62
CA THR A 276 -10.95 -4.39 3.11
C THR A 276 -11.69 -5.49 3.85
N SER A 277 -12.69 -5.07 4.63
CA SER A 277 -13.71 -5.96 5.20
C SER A 277 -14.99 -6.02 4.34
N LEU A 278 -14.95 -5.51 3.10
CA LEU A 278 -16.11 -5.47 2.21
C LEU A 278 -16.37 -6.87 1.66
N LYS A 279 -17.47 -7.48 2.10
CA LYS A 279 -17.87 -8.82 1.66
C LYS A 279 -18.37 -8.78 0.22
N ALA A 280 -17.70 -9.50 -0.67
CA ALA A 280 -17.97 -9.52 -2.10
C ALA A 280 -19.44 -9.89 -2.42
N LYS A 281 -20.02 -10.87 -1.71
CA LYS A 281 -21.44 -11.27 -1.83
C LYS A 281 -22.46 -10.14 -1.60
N ARG A 282 -22.05 -9.03 -0.97
CA ARG A 282 -22.92 -7.85 -0.82
C ARG A 282 -23.00 -7.06 -2.13
N TYR A 283 -21.93 -7.05 -2.90
CA TYR A 283 -21.74 -6.14 -4.04
C TYR A 283 -21.74 -6.85 -5.39
N ILE A 284 -21.62 -8.17 -5.43
CA ILE A 284 -21.62 -8.96 -6.67
C ILE A 284 -22.89 -9.79 -6.71
N SER A 285 -23.53 -9.86 -7.88
CA SER A 285 -24.73 -10.65 -8.08
C SER A 285 -24.44 -12.15 -7.80
N LYS A 286 -25.43 -12.90 -7.31
CA LYS A 286 -25.23 -14.31 -6.92
C LYS A 286 -24.73 -15.17 -8.08
N GLY A 287 -25.32 -14.99 -9.27
CA GLY A 287 -24.92 -15.72 -10.48
C GLY A 287 -23.47 -15.46 -10.86
N ASP A 288 -23.07 -14.19 -10.89
CA ASP A 288 -21.70 -13.78 -11.19
C ASP A 288 -20.68 -14.31 -10.16
N PHE A 289 -21.05 -14.30 -8.88
CA PHE A 289 -20.20 -14.76 -7.80
C PHE A 289 -19.93 -16.27 -7.85
N GLU A 290 -20.95 -17.08 -8.17
CA GLU A 290 -20.84 -18.55 -8.23
C GLU A 290 -20.04 -19.02 -9.45
N THR A 291 -20.08 -18.30 -10.57
CA THR A 291 -19.39 -18.69 -11.82
C THR A 291 -17.90 -18.37 -11.84
N GLU A 292 -17.45 -17.34 -11.11
CA GLU A 292 -16.12 -16.74 -11.31
C GLU A 292 -15.18 -16.82 -10.09
N THR A 293 -15.68 -17.24 -8.92
CA THR A 293 -14.88 -17.25 -7.68
C THR A 293 -13.78 -18.30 -7.61
N ASN A 294 -13.81 -19.32 -8.48
CA ASN A 294 -12.89 -20.45 -8.36
C ASN A 294 -11.56 -20.27 -9.09
N ASN A 295 -11.41 -19.30 -10.01
CA ASN A 295 -10.25 -19.27 -10.93
C ASN A 295 -9.70 -17.88 -11.32
N LEU A 296 -10.23 -16.78 -10.78
CA LEU A 296 -9.78 -15.46 -11.21
C LEU A 296 -8.69 -14.90 -10.31
N SER A 297 -7.51 -14.65 -10.89
CA SER A 297 -6.45 -13.85 -10.26
C SER A 297 -6.81 -12.38 -10.17
N GLU A 298 -7.79 -11.93 -10.96
CA GLU A 298 -8.27 -10.54 -11.07
C GLU A 298 -9.74 -10.54 -11.45
N ILE A 299 -10.53 -9.68 -10.81
CA ILE A 299 -11.96 -9.61 -11.08
C ILE A 299 -12.31 -8.62 -12.20
N PRO A 300 -13.30 -8.93 -13.06
CA PRO A 300 -13.66 -8.09 -14.21
C PRO A 300 -14.68 -6.99 -13.89
N TRP A 301 -15.14 -6.88 -12.64
CA TRP A 301 -16.07 -5.84 -12.23
C TRP A 301 -15.33 -4.54 -11.92
N THR A 302 -15.32 -3.60 -12.85
CA THR A 302 -14.52 -2.37 -12.75
C THR A 302 -15.34 -1.14 -12.41
N ASN A 303 -16.68 -1.20 -12.54
CA ASN A 303 -17.56 -0.05 -12.30
C ASN A 303 -18.60 -0.39 -11.23
N ILE A 304 -19.21 0.65 -10.66
CA ILE A 304 -20.35 0.50 -9.75
C ILE A 304 -21.65 1.04 -10.36
N TYR A 305 -22.75 0.41 -9.98
CA TYR A 305 -24.10 0.87 -10.29
C TYR A 305 -24.97 0.81 -9.03
N ARG A 306 -25.80 1.83 -8.81
CA ARG A 306 -26.78 1.84 -7.73
C ARG A 306 -28.13 1.39 -8.27
N LYS A 307 -28.66 0.31 -7.72
CA LYS A 307 -30.00 -0.21 -8.03
C LYS A 307 -31.08 0.74 -7.52
N GLU A 308 -32.29 0.60 -8.06
CA GLU A 308 -33.48 1.35 -7.62
C GLU A 308 -33.77 1.21 -6.11
N ASN A 309 -33.44 0.06 -5.52
CA ASN A 309 -33.55 -0.17 -4.07
C ASN A 309 -32.45 0.49 -3.23
N GLY A 310 -31.61 1.33 -3.86
CA GLY A 310 -30.52 2.07 -3.21
C GLY A 310 -29.24 1.27 -3.01
N LYS A 311 -29.19 -0.01 -3.37
CA LYS A 311 -28.01 -0.87 -3.16
C LYS A 311 -26.96 -0.69 -4.26
N ILE A 312 -25.67 -0.54 -3.90
CA ILE A 312 -24.57 -0.60 -4.87
C ILE A 312 -24.29 -2.04 -5.29
N GLU A 313 -24.06 -2.23 -6.58
CA GLU A 313 -23.55 -3.44 -7.20
C GLU A 313 -22.34 -3.13 -8.08
N LEU A 314 -21.36 -4.02 -8.06
CA LEU A 314 -20.24 -4.07 -8.98
C LEU A 314 -20.72 -4.66 -10.31
N ILE A 315 -20.47 -3.95 -11.40
CA ILE A 315 -20.88 -4.38 -12.74
C ILE A 315 -19.65 -4.76 -13.57
N LYS A 316 -19.79 -5.83 -14.34
CA LYS A 316 -18.75 -6.34 -15.23
C LYS A 316 -18.61 -5.38 -16.40
N ASN A 317 -17.39 -4.95 -16.70
CA ASN A 317 -17.15 -4.29 -17.98
C ASN A 317 -17.33 -5.35 -19.07
N LYS A 318 -18.35 -5.18 -19.92
CA LYS A 318 -18.43 -5.95 -21.17
C LYS A 318 -17.31 -5.42 -22.06
N ALA A 319 -16.21 -6.16 -22.12
CA ALA A 319 -15.11 -5.90 -23.05
C ALA A 319 -15.61 -5.93 -24.50
#